data_AF-A0A952HVF8-F1
#
_entry.id   AF-A0A952HVF8-F1
#
_cell.length_a   1.000
_cell.length_b   1.000
_cell.length_c   1.000
_cell.angle_alpha   90.00
_cell.angle_beta   90.00
_cell.angle_gamma   90.00
#
_symmetry.space_group_name_H-M   'P 1'
#
loop_
_entity.id
_entity.type
_entity.pdbx_description
1 polymer ?
#
loop_
_entity_poly.entity_id
_entity_poly.type
_entity_poly.pdbx_seq_one_letter_code
_entity_poly.pdbx_strand_id
1 'polypeptide(L)'
;MKKSVLDKIFSILLVGSIIDAIFVGALAFILTLDFTQSLKAFIGAEIVFLLRAVGVRKIIKDRILSKLTQISEGMKEVSMGNLNYEIKVEKTGDELEELVESFERMRISLKAIMEKLEKGELI
;
A
#
# COMPACT_ATOMS: atom_id res chain seq x y z
N MET A 1 20.55 -0.16 -1.02
CA MET A 1 19.23 0.34 -0.54
C MET A 1 18.14 -0.61 -0.98
N LYS A 2 17.35 -1.19 -0.05
CA LYS A 2 16.15 -1.98 -0.44
C LYS A 2 15.14 -1.01 -1.07
N LYS A 3 14.79 -1.23 -2.34
CA LYS A 3 13.73 -0.44 -3.00
C LYS A 3 12.41 -0.67 -2.28
N SER A 4 11.71 0.42 -1.94
CA SER A 4 10.38 0.32 -1.31
C SER A 4 9.41 -0.41 -2.24
N VAL A 5 8.48 -1.17 -1.67
CA VAL A 5 7.40 -1.81 -2.44
C VAL A 5 6.61 -0.75 -3.23
N LEU A 6 6.45 0.45 -2.66
CA LEU A 6 5.83 1.59 -3.35
C LEU A 6 6.58 1.98 -4.63
N ASP A 7 7.91 2.01 -4.57
CA ASP A 7 8.73 2.41 -5.72
C ASP A 7 8.68 1.34 -6.82
N LYS A 8 8.55 0.06 -6.44
CA LYS A 8 8.33 -1.03 -7.41
C LYS A 8 6.98 -0.88 -8.10
N ILE A 9 5.89 -0.70 -7.35
CA ILE A 9 4.54 -0.51 -7.91
C ILE A 9 4.52 0.73 -8.81
N PHE A 10 5.11 1.84 -8.35
CA PHE A 10 5.19 3.07 -9.13
C PHE A 10 5.99 2.91 -10.41
N SER A 11 7.11 2.16 -10.38
CA SER A 11 7.89 1.90 -11.60
C SER A 11 7.12 1.08 -12.63
N ILE A 12 6.31 0.11 -12.21
CA ILE A 12 5.44 -0.66 -13.10
C ILE A 12 4.38 0.25 -13.74
N LEU A 13 3.76 1.12 -12.95
CA LEU A 13 2.77 2.10 -13.43
C LEU A 13 3.37 3.08 -14.45
N LEU A 14 4.60 3.56 -14.24
CA LEU A 14 5.28 4.48 -15.18
C LEU A 14 5.64 3.81 -16.51
N VAL A 15 6.10 2.56 -16.48
CA VAL A 15 6.38 1.83 -17.72
C VAL A 15 5.08 1.56 -18.48
N GLY A 16 4.01 1.19 -17.74
CA GLY A 16 2.68 1.01 -18.30
C GLY A 16 2.15 2.28 -18.99
N SER A 17 2.29 3.45 -18.36
CA SER A 17 1.77 4.71 -18.93
C SER A 17 2.38 5.04 -20.29
N ILE A 18 3.69 4.81 -20.44
CA ILE A 18 4.38 5.05 -21.71
C ILE A 18 3.83 4.11 -22.80
N ILE A 19 3.62 2.83 -22.48
CA ILE A 19 3.07 1.85 -23.42
C ILE A 19 1.64 2.25 -23.82
N ASP A 20 0.81 2.64 -22.84
CA ASP A 20 -0.56 3.09 -23.07
C ASP A 20 -0.61 4.35 -23.92
N ALA A 21 0.25 5.33 -23.65
CA ALA A 21 0.33 6.57 -24.42
C ALA A 21 0.77 6.29 -25.87
N ILE A 22 1.77 5.43 -26.10
CA ILE A 22 2.20 5.01 -27.45
C ILE A 22 1.03 4.38 -28.19
N PHE A 23 0.26 3.51 -27.53
CA PHE A 23 -0.91 2.89 -28.13
C PHE A 23 -1.96 3.93 -28.54
N VAL A 24 -2.27 4.91 -27.67
CA VAL A 24 -3.19 6.00 -27.99
C VAL A 24 -2.69 6.85 -29.15
N GLY A 25 -1.40 7.18 -29.17
CA GLY A 25 -0.77 7.91 -30.28
C GLY A 25 -0.86 7.13 -31.60
N ALA A 26 -0.47 5.87 -31.61
CA ALA A 26 -0.54 5.02 -32.80
C ALA A 26 -1.97 4.87 -33.32
N LEU A 27 -2.95 4.69 -32.43
CA LEU A 27 -4.36 4.65 -32.81
C LEU A 27 -4.83 5.97 -33.42
N ALA A 28 -4.46 7.11 -32.83
CA ALA A 28 -4.77 8.42 -33.37
C ALA A 28 -4.13 8.65 -34.74
N PHE A 29 -2.89 8.18 -34.96
CA PHE A 29 -2.23 8.22 -36.25
C PHE A 29 -2.97 7.39 -37.31
N ILE A 30 -3.37 6.16 -36.99
CA ILE A 30 -4.11 5.30 -37.92
C ILE A 30 -5.45 5.92 -38.31
N LEU A 31 -6.15 6.55 -37.36
CA LEU A 31 -7.47 7.14 -37.61
C LEU A 31 -7.42 8.47 -38.36
N THR A 32 -6.41 9.30 -38.10
CA THR A 32 -6.31 10.65 -38.67
C THR A 32 -5.35 10.75 -39.86
N LEU A 33 -4.44 9.78 -40.01
CA LEU A 33 -3.28 9.80 -40.91
C LEU A 33 -2.43 11.09 -40.77
N ASP A 34 -2.54 11.78 -39.64
CA ASP A 34 -1.84 13.03 -39.35
C ASP A 34 -0.93 12.85 -38.12
N PHE A 35 0.37 13.00 -38.36
CA PHE A 35 1.38 12.92 -37.31
C PHE A 35 1.19 14.00 -36.22
N THR A 36 0.74 15.20 -36.58
CA THR A 36 0.57 16.32 -35.64
C THR A 36 -0.57 16.04 -34.66
N GLN A 37 -1.69 15.51 -35.14
CA GLN A 37 -2.82 15.13 -34.28
C GLN A 37 -2.47 13.93 -33.40
N SER A 38 -1.80 12.93 -33.96
CA SER A 38 -1.25 11.79 -33.21
C SER A 38 -0.33 12.23 -32.07
N LEU A 39 0.59 13.16 -32.35
CA LEU A 39 1.52 13.66 -31.35
C LEU A 39 0.81 14.41 -30.21
N LYS A 40 -0.20 15.22 -30.53
CA LYS A 40 -1.05 15.88 -29.53
C LYS A 40 -1.80 14.87 -28.66
N ALA A 41 -2.34 13.82 -29.27
CA ALA A 41 -3.04 12.74 -28.56
C ALA A 41 -2.10 11.98 -27.62
N PHE A 42 -0.90 11.64 -28.08
CA PHE A 42 0.15 11.01 -27.27
C PHE A 42 0.51 11.86 -26.05
N ILE A 43 0.85 13.14 -26.25
CA ILE A 43 1.26 14.05 -25.16
C ILE A 43 0.10 14.24 -24.17
N GLY A 44 -1.12 14.44 -24.67
CA GLY A 44 -2.30 14.59 -23.84
C GLY A 44 -2.58 13.35 -22.98
N ALA A 45 -2.47 12.16 -23.57
CA ALA A 45 -2.64 10.90 -22.87
C ALA A 45 -1.56 10.71 -21.79
N GLU A 46 -0.30 10.95 -22.11
CA GLU A 46 0.82 10.79 -21.17
C GLU A 46 0.64 11.70 -19.94
N ILE A 47 0.25 12.97 -20.14
CA ILE A 47 -0.01 13.88 -19.03
C ILE A 47 -1.10 13.32 -18.10
N VAL A 48 -2.20 12.82 -18.67
CA VAL A 48 -3.32 12.25 -17.90
C VAL A 48 -2.89 11.00 -17.13
N PHE A 49 -2.11 10.10 -17.76
CA PHE A 49 -1.63 8.89 -17.11
C PHE A 49 -0.64 9.20 -15.98
N LEU A 50 0.28 10.14 -16.17
CA LEU A 50 1.23 10.57 -15.14
C LEU A 50 0.52 11.17 -13.92
N LEU A 51 -0.49 12.02 -14.14
CA LEU A 51 -1.30 12.58 -13.06
C LEU A 51 -1.99 11.46 -12.25
N ARG A 52 -2.54 10.45 -12.94
CA ARG A 52 -3.15 9.28 -12.29
C ARG A 52 -2.11 8.48 -11.49
N ALA A 53 -0.92 8.24 -12.04
CA ALA A 53 0.13 7.48 -11.38
C ALA A 53 0.57 8.14 -10.05
N VAL A 54 0.70 9.47 -10.05
CA VAL A 54 1.00 10.24 -8.82
C VAL A 54 -0.14 10.10 -7.80
N GLY A 55 -1.40 10.17 -8.24
CA GLY A 55 -2.57 9.97 -7.38
C GLY A 55 -2.59 8.59 -6.72
N VAL A 56 -2.38 7.53 -7.49
CA VAL A 56 -2.31 6.15 -6.96
C VAL A 56 -1.17 6.00 -5.95
N ARG A 57 0.01 6.55 -6.23
CA ARG A 57 1.15 6.51 -5.29
C ARG A 57 0.79 7.14 -3.95
N LYS A 58 0.11 8.29 -3.96
CA LYS A 58 -0.33 8.98 -2.74
C LYS A 58 -1.35 8.14 -1.98
N ILE A 59 -2.35 7.59 -2.67
CA ILE A 59 -3.38 6.74 -2.05
C ILE A 59 -2.76 5.51 -1.38
N ILE A 60 -1.86 4.78 -2.05
CA ILE A 60 -1.18 3.61 -1.47
C ILE A 60 -0.37 4.00 -0.23
N LYS A 61 0.37 5.11 -0.31
CA LYS A 61 1.17 5.61 0.81
C LYS A 61 0.30 5.89 2.04
N ASP A 62 -0.77 6.66 1.83
CA ASP A 62 -1.57 7.19 2.93
C ASP A 62 -2.52 6.12 3.51
N ARG A 63 -3.12 5.28 2.66
CA ARG A 63 -4.12 4.30 3.10
C ARG A 63 -3.54 2.95 3.50
N ILE A 64 -2.49 2.50 2.83
CA ILE A 64 -1.96 1.14 3.02
C ILE A 64 -0.66 1.20 3.84
N LEU A 65 0.35 1.91 3.33
CA LEU A 65 1.68 1.87 3.93
C LEU A 65 1.70 2.50 5.32
N SER A 66 1.02 3.62 5.53
CA SER A 66 0.93 4.24 6.86
C SER A 66 0.34 3.28 7.90
N LYS A 67 -0.77 2.60 7.57
CA LYS A 67 -1.39 1.61 8.45
C LYS A 67 -0.48 0.41 8.72
N LEU A 68 0.15 -0.14 7.67
CA LEU A 68 1.09 -1.25 7.82
C LEU A 68 2.30 -0.88 8.69
N THR A 69 2.80 0.37 8.59
CA THR A 69 3.87 0.85 9.45
C THR A 69 3.43 0.89 10.91
N GLN A 70 2.24 1.43 11.21
CA GLN A 70 1.70 1.43 12.58
C GLN A 70 1.52 0.02 13.13
N ILE A 71 1.01 -0.92 12.32
CA ILE A 71 0.89 -2.33 12.70
C ILE A 71 2.28 -2.91 12.98
N SER A 72 3.25 -2.69 12.09
CA SER A 72 4.62 -3.17 12.26
C SER A 72 5.30 -2.64 13.52
N GLU A 73 5.04 -1.39 13.89
CA GLU A 73 5.57 -0.79 15.12
C GLU A 73 4.92 -1.42 16.35
N GLY A 74 3.60 -1.59 16.35
CA GLY A 74 2.91 -2.27 17.45
C GLY A 74 3.33 -3.73 17.62
N MET A 75 3.54 -4.45 16.51
CA MET A 75 4.11 -5.81 16.54
C MET A 75 5.50 -5.83 17.17
N LYS A 76 6.33 -4.82 16.87
CA LYS A 76 7.67 -4.68 17.45
C LYS A 76 7.59 -4.45 18.95
N GLU A 77 6.72 -3.56 19.43
CA GLU A 77 6.51 -3.32 20.87
C GLU A 77 6.10 -4.60 21.61
N VAL A 78 5.10 -5.32 21.09
CA VAL A 78 4.64 -6.60 21.66
C VAL A 78 5.78 -7.63 21.68
N SER A 79 6.58 -7.71 20.61
CA SER A 79 7.73 -8.62 20.54
C SER A 79 8.84 -8.30 21.55
N MET A 80 8.90 -7.05 22.04
CA MET A 80 9.81 -6.60 23.09
C MET A 80 9.25 -6.82 24.51
N GLY A 81 8.10 -7.48 24.64
CA GLY A 81 7.44 -7.77 25.91
C GLY A 81 6.45 -6.69 26.36
N ASN A 82 6.25 -5.62 25.58
CA ASN A 82 5.26 -4.60 25.89
C ASN A 82 3.85 -5.05 25.46
N LEU A 83 3.28 -5.98 26.23
CA LEU A 83 1.96 -6.54 25.94
C LEU A 83 0.80 -5.59 26.27
N ASN A 84 1.07 -4.40 26.79
CA ASN A 84 0.05 -3.38 27.05
C ASN A 84 -0.12 -2.41 25.87
N TYR A 85 0.76 -2.47 24.87
CA TYR A 85 0.64 -1.65 23.67
C TYR A 85 -0.54 -2.13 22.82
N GLU A 86 -1.51 -1.25 22.59
CA GLU A 86 -2.69 -1.50 21.76
C GLU A 86 -2.51 -0.83 20.40
N ILE A 87 -2.69 -1.57 19.31
CA ILE A 87 -2.61 -1.02 17.97
C ILE A 87 -3.94 -0.34 17.62
N LYS A 88 -3.99 0.98 17.75
CA LYS A 88 -5.17 1.80 17.43
C LYS A 88 -5.20 2.13 15.94
N VAL A 89 -5.84 1.28 15.14
CA VAL A 89 -6.09 1.57 13.72
C VAL A 89 -7.56 1.97 13.52
N GLU A 90 -7.80 2.97 12.68
CA GLU A 90 -9.16 3.34 12.26
C GLU A 90 -9.87 2.16 11.62
N LYS A 91 -11.13 1.94 12.01
CA LYS A 91 -12.02 0.93 11.41
C LYS A 91 -12.25 1.27 9.93
N THR A 92 -11.82 0.40 9.04
CA THR A 92 -11.91 0.58 7.59
C THR A 92 -12.78 -0.45 6.88
N GLY A 93 -13.13 -1.56 7.54
CA GLY A 93 -13.88 -2.67 6.97
C GLY A 93 -13.12 -3.45 5.89
N ASP A 94 -11.79 -3.29 5.85
CA ASP A 94 -10.90 -3.90 4.87
C ASP A 94 -9.98 -4.95 5.51
N GLU A 95 -9.17 -5.62 4.69
CA GLU A 95 -8.26 -6.68 5.11
C GLU A 95 -7.20 -6.18 6.13
N LEU A 96 -6.94 -4.87 6.18
CA LEU A 96 -6.04 -4.27 7.16
C LEU A 96 -6.68 -4.20 8.55
N GLU A 97 -7.99 -3.96 8.65
CA GLU A 97 -8.71 -4.06 9.93
C GLU A 97 -8.71 -5.50 10.45
N GLU A 98 -9.02 -6.47 9.59
CA GLU A 98 -9.02 -7.89 9.97
C GLU A 98 -7.62 -8.35 10.45
N LEU A 99 -6.56 -7.83 9.83
CA LEU A 99 -5.18 -8.09 10.25
C LEU A 99 -4.90 -7.53 11.65
N VAL A 100 -5.34 -6.29 11.93
CA VAL A 100 -5.18 -5.65 13.25
C VAL A 100 -5.93 -6.45 14.32
N GLU A 101 -7.18 -6.81 14.05
CA GLU A 101 -7.98 -7.58 15.00
C GLU A 101 -7.37 -8.95 15.30
N SER A 102 -6.87 -9.62 14.26
CA SER A 102 -6.18 -10.91 14.41
C SER A 102 -4.93 -10.79 15.27
N PHE A 103 -4.16 -9.72 15.06
CA PHE A 103 -2.98 -9.43 15.86
C PHE A 103 -3.34 -9.10 17.32
N GLU A 104 -4.36 -8.28 17.56
CA GLU A 104 -4.81 -7.94 18.91
C GLU A 104 -5.29 -9.17 19.69
N ARG A 105 -6.02 -10.09 19.04
CA ARG A 105 -6.38 -11.38 19.65
C ARG A 105 -5.15 -12.19 20.06
N MET A 106 -4.10 -12.20 19.24
CA MET A 106 -2.84 -12.86 19.56
C MET A 106 -2.14 -12.20 20.75
N ARG A 107 -2.03 -10.87 20.77
CA ARG A 107 -1.43 -10.10 21.88
C ARG A 107 -2.14 -10.36 23.20
N ILE A 108 -3.48 -10.33 23.21
CA ILE A 108 -4.30 -10.60 24.41
C ILE A 108 -4.08 -12.02 24.91
N SER A 109 -4.04 -13.00 23.99
CA SER A 109 -3.79 -14.40 24.34
C SER A 109 -2.40 -14.58 24.96
N LEU A 110 -1.38 -13.96 24.36
CA LEU A 110 -0.02 -13.98 24.89
C LEU A 110 0.07 -13.34 26.28
N LYS A 111 -0.62 -12.21 26.49
CA LYS A 111 -0.69 -11.54 27.79
C LYS A 111 -1.32 -12.44 28.85
N ALA A 112 -2.45 -13.07 28.54
CA ALA A 112 -3.12 -13.98 29.48
C ALA A 112 -2.24 -15.19 29.84
N ILE A 113 -1.48 -15.73 28.88
CA ILE A 113 -0.54 -16.83 29.14
C ILE A 113 0.60 -16.37 30.06
N MET A 114 1.18 -15.21 29.79
CA MET A 114 2.27 -14.65 30.62
C MET A 114 1.80 -14.33 32.04
N GLU A 115 0.61 -13.76 32.22
CA GLU A 115 0.05 -13.49 33.55
C GLU A 115 -0.22 -14.78 34.35
N LYS A 116 -0.67 -15.85 33.69
CA LYS A 116 -0.85 -17.16 34.33
C LYS A 116 0.47 -17.81 34.73
N LEU A 117 1.51 -17.65 33.89
CA LEU A 117 2.87 -18.11 34.20
C LEU A 117 3.43 -17.38 35.43
N GLU A 118 3.29 -16.06 35.50
CA GLU A 118 3.75 -15.25 36.62
C GLU A 118 3.06 -15.60 37.94
N LYS A 119 1.78 -15.95 37.89
CA LYS A 119 1.00 -16.37 39.07
C LYS A 119 1.24 -17.84 39.47
N GLY A 120 2.00 -18.59 38.67
CA GLY A 120 2.21 -20.03 38.90
C GLY A 120 0.97 -20.88 38.67
N GLU A 121 -0.03 -20.39 37.94
CA GLU A 121 -1.30 -21.09 37.66
C GLU A 121 -1.21 -22.07 36.47
N LEU A 122 -0.06 -22.11 35.79
CA LEU A 122 0.22 -22.98 34.64
C LEU A 122 1.09 -24.20 34.99
N ILE A 123 1.37 -24.43 36.29
CA ILE A 123 2.19 -25.53 36.81
C ILE A 123 1.40 -26.31 37.85
#